data_AF-A0A4U1C2H2-F1
#
_entry.id   AF-A0A4U1C2H2-F1
#
_cell.length_a   1.000
_cell.length_b   1.000
_cell.length_c   1.000
_cell.angle_alpha   90.00
_cell.angle_beta   90.00
_cell.angle_gamma   90.00
#
_symmetry.space_group_name_H-M   'P 1'
#
loop_
_entity.id
_entity.type
_entity.pdbx_description
1 polymer ?
#
loop_
_entity_poly.entity_id
_entity_poly.type
_entity_poly.pdbx_seq_one_letter_code
_entity_poly.pdbx_strand_id
1 'polypeptide(L)'
;MKKLVLTIILGFCAAFTFAQSNPSFSPATFTAEDEVTITLDVTGTGMAGQTDVYLWMFSNDGVGGGKDALTNGQWGSSSEAAKMTRVAGNVFTFKFTGTTLFGQSPAELINFGFLGKSKDGTKQTQDFKPFKFDPLVFTASQFRVFPSKMDFTDMATVYFHQDLATDQNLQRMFDVKVTLTFYSDAIPQTVVATRNALVATKESNVLYSYSFIPERLITLPAGTKLGKFSYQFTGSIKDANGTNVPTSGPVTEVSYTVFN
;
A
#
# COMPACT_ATOMS: atom_id res chain seq x y z
N MET A 1 -54.67 11.49 35.41
CA MET A 1 -54.38 11.27 33.97
C MET A 1 -53.05 11.89 33.52
N LYS A 2 -52.75 13.17 33.83
CA LYS A 2 -51.48 13.82 33.44
C LYS A 2 -50.19 13.10 33.93
N LYS A 3 -50.22 12.52 35.14
CA LYS A 3 -49.10 11.75 35.70
C LYS A 3 -48.92 10.36 35.09
N LEU A 4 -49.94 9.79 34.44
CA LEU A 4 -49.88 8.48 33.80
C LEU A 4 -49.32 8.57 32.37
N VAL A 5 -49.63 9.67 31.67
CA VAL A 5 -49.09 9.97 30.33
C VAL A 5 -47.59 10.24 30.38
N LEU A 6 -47.10 10.93 31.42
CA LEU A 6 -45.67 11.22 31.58
C LEU A 6 -44.84 9.95 31.79
N THR A 7 -45.37 8.94 32.49
CA THR A 7 -44.67 7.66 32.74
C THR A 7 -44.61 6.78 31.49
N ILE A 8 -45.62 6.84 30.63
CA ILE A 8 -45.64 6.11 29.35
C ILE A 8 -44.65 6.75 28.35
N ILE A 9 -44.53 8.08 28.35
CA ILE A 9 -43.56 8.80 27.51
C ILE A 9 -42.12 8.58 28.01
N LEU A 10 -41.87 8.55 29.32
CA LEU A 10 -40.54 8.24 29.87
C LEU A 10 -40.13 6.77 29.64
N GLY A 11 -41.09 5.84 29.63
CA GLY A 11 -40.83 4.41 29.38
C GLY A 11 -40.48 4.09 27.92
N PHE A 12 -40.92 4.90 26.96
CA PHE A 12 -40.63 4.71 25.53
C PHE A 12 -39.27 5.29 25.09
N CYS A 13 -38.58 6.04 25.95
CA CYS A 13 -37.24 6.58 25.66
C CYS A 13 -36.09 5.59 25.93
N ALA A 14 -36.37 4.41 26.50
CA ALA A 14 -35.41 3.30 26.56
C ALA A 14 -35.35 2.54 25.22
N ALA A 15 -35.35 3.27 24.10
CA ALA A 15 -35.02 2.71 22.81
C ALA A 15 -33.63 2.08 22.94
N PHE A 16 -33.57 0.76 22.76
CA PHE A 16 -32.35 -0.02 22.76
C PHE A 16 -31.34 0.59 21.78
N THR A 17 -30.41 1.38 22.30
CA THR A 17 -29.18 1.68 21.60
C THR A 17 -28.34 0.41 21.66
N PHE A 18 -28.53 -0.49 20.69
CA PHE A 18 -27.55 -1.53 20.44
C PHE A 18 -26.26 -0.81 20.00
N ALA A 19 -25.36 -0.58 20.94
CA ALA A 19 -24.03 -0.08 20.65
C ALA A 19 -23.32 -1.15 19.81
N GLN A 20 -23.32 -0.97 18.50
CA GLN A 20 -22.54 -1.81 17.59
C GLN A 20 -21.07 -1.45 17.83
N SER A 21 -20.24 -2.47 18.08
CA SER A 21 -18.80 -2.29 18.14
C SER A 21 -18.30 -1.87 16.76
N ASN A 22 -17.64 -0.72 16.69
CA ASN A 22 -16.95 -0.31 15.46
C ASN A 22 -15.90 -1.37 15.12
N PRO A 23 -15.69 -1.67 13.83
CA PRO A 23 -14.64 -2.58 13.41
C PRO A 23 -13.27 -2.02 13.80
N SER A 24 -12.32 -2.92 14.05
CA SER A 24 -10.92 -2.57 14.26
C SER A 24 -10.04 -3.07 13.13
N PHE A 25 -8.90 -2.41 12.96
CA PHE A 25 -7.95 -2.70 11.89
C PHE A 25 -6.58 -3.02 12.48
N SER A 26 -5.87 -3.95 11.86
CA SER A 26 -4.47 -4.23 12.13
C SER A 26 -3.68 -4.23 10.82
N PRO A 27 -2.72 -3.29 10.63
CA PRO A 27 -2.39 -2.19 11.55
C PRO A 27 -3.54 -1.17 11.70
N ALA A 28 -3.52 -0.37 12.77
CA ALA A 28 -4.56 0.62 13.05
C ALA A 28 -4.56 1.83 12.09
N THR A 29 -3.39 2.07 11.49
CA THR A 29 -3.14 3.06 10.42
C THR A 29 -2.49 2.33 9.27
N PHE A 30 -2.90 2.62 8.04
CA PHE A 30 -2.49 1.86 6.87
C PHE A 30 -2.63 2.70 5.61
N THR A 31 -1.72 2.49 4.67
CA THR A 31 -1.81 2.98 3.30
C THR A 31 -2.63 2.02 2.43
N ALA A 32 -2.95 2.41 1.21
CA ALA A 32 -3.63 1.54 0.25
C ALA A 32 -2.80 0.29 -0.15
N GLU A 33 -1.51 0.27 0.17
CA GLU A 33 -0.55 -0.78 -0.20
C GLU A 33 -0.25 -1.77 0.92
N ASP A 34 -0.77 -1.52 2.13
CA ASP A 34 -0.56 -2.39 3.28
C ASP A 34 -1.54 -3.57 3.27
N GLU A 35 -1.11 -4.72 3.81
CA GLU A 35 -2.04 -5.79 4.17
C GLU A 35 -2.72 -5.39 5.49
N VAL A 36 -4.04 -5.30 5.46
CA VAL A 36 -4.87 -4.89 6.59
C VAL A 36 -5.79 -6.03 6.98
N THR A 37 -5.83 -6.33 8.28
CA THR A 37 -6.82 -7.24 8.85
C THR A 37 -7.95 -6.44 9.48
N ILE A 38 -9.16 -6.61 8.96
CA ILE A 38 -10.41 -6.15 9.58
C ILE A 38 -10.78 -7.15 10.66
N THR A 39 -11.14 -6.67 11.85
CA THR A 39 -11.86 -7.43 12.87
C THR A 39 -13.23 -6.81 13.07
N LEU A 40 -14.29 -7.62 12.86
CA LEU A 40 -15.68 -7.20 12.98
C LEU A 40 -16.38 -8.08 14.02
N ASP A 41 -16.97 -7.45 15.02
CA ASP A 41 -17.91 -8.10 15.94
C ASP A 41 -19.34 -7.73 15.53
N VAL A 42 -20.12 -8.74 15.15
CA VAL A 42 -21.50 -8.55 14.67
C VAL A 42 -22.54 -8.67 15.79
N THR A 43 -22.12 -8.71 17.05
CA THR A 43 -23.04 -8.74 18.20
C THR A 43 -23.98 -7.53 18.18
N GLY A 44 -25.28 -7.79 18.43
CA GLY A 44 -26.31 -6.74 18.43
C GLY A 44 -26.70 -6.21 17.05
N THR A 45 -26.15 -6.76 15.96
CA THR A 45 -26.55 -6.45 14.59
C THR A 45 -27.53 -7.47 14.03
N GLY A 46 -28.09 -7.21 12.83
CA GLY A 46 -28.87 -8.21 12.08
C GLY A 46 -28.10 -9.48 11.73
N MET A 47 -26.77 -9.46 11.86
CA MET A 47 -25.86 -10.58 11.62
C MET A 47 -25.51 -11.38 12.88
N ALA A 48 -26.00 -11.00 14.06
CA ALA A 48 -25.74 -11.74 15.30
C ALA A 48 -26.18 -13.21 15.19
N GLY A 49 -25.33 -14.14 15.62
CA GLY A 49 -25.57 -15.58 15.56
C GLY A 49 -25.45 -16.21 14.16
N GLN A 50 -25.12 -15.44 13.12
CA GLN A 50 -24.76 -16.02 11.82
C GLN A 50 -23.44 -16.79 11.92
N THR A 51 -23.37 -17.96 11.27
CA THR A 51 -22.15 -18.76 11.21
C THR A 51 -21.16 -18.22 10.20
N ASP A 52 -21.67 -17.66 9.10
CA ASP A 52 -20.91 -17.08 8.01
C ASP A 52 -21.25 -15.60 7.84
N VAL A 53 -20.23 -14.79 7.67
CA VAL A 53 -20.33 -13.36 7.34
C VAL A 53 -19.50 -13.10 6.09
N TYR A 54 -20.07 -12.36 5.14
CA TYR A 54 -19.42 -11.95 3.91
C TYR A 54 -19.35 -10.43 3.87
N LEU A 55 -18.25 -9.87 3.38
CA LEU A 55 -18.13 -8.42 3.23
C LEU A 55 -18.71 -7.96 1.88
N TRP A 56 -19.39 -6.82 1.90
CA TRP A 56 -19.65 -6.02 0.71
C TRP A 56 -18.86 -4.72 0.87
N MET A 57 -17.87 -4.49 0.02
CA MET A 57 -16.90 -3.39 0.19
C MET A 57 -16.88 -2.47 -1.03
N PHE A 58 -16.61 -1.19 -0.81
CA PHE A 58 -16.54 -0.18 -1.88
C PHE A 58 -15.51 0.90 -1.54
N SER A 59 -14.91 1.52 -2.56
CA SER A 59 -13.92 2.59 -2.43
C SER A 59 -14.51 3.97 -2.70
N ASN A 60 -13.80 4.99 -2.21
CA ASN A 60 -14.02 6.41 -2.49
C ASN A 60 -15.47 6.89 -2.30
N ASP A 61 -16.11 6.40 -1.25
CA ASP A 61 -17.47 6.81 -0.90
C ASP A 61 -17.50 8.32 -0.64
N GLY A 62 -18.46 9.00 -1.26
CA GLY A 62 -18.66 10.44 -1.14
C GLY A 62 -17.59 11.35 -1.75
N VAL A 63 -16.56 10.82 -2.44
CA VAL A 63 -15.48 11.64 -3.03
C VAL A 63 -15.27 11.46 -4.54
N GLY A 64 -16.01 10.53 -5.17
CA GLY A 64 -15.96 10.27 -6.62
C GLY A 64 -14.88 9.27 -7.04
N GLY A 65 -15.07 8.62 -8.18
CA GLY A 65 -14.14 7.58 -8.67
C GLY A 65 -14.14 6.30 -7.83
N GLY A 66 -15.24 6.01 -7.14
CA GLY A 66 -15.43 4.79 -6.35
C GLY A 66 -15.69 3.56 -7.21
N LYS A 67 -15.25 2.41 -6.70
CA LYS A 67 -15.48 1.08 -7.28
C LYS A 67 -15.95 0.12 -6.19
N ASP A 68 -16.72 -0.88 -6.59
CA ASP A 68 -16.97 -2.05 -5.76
C ASP A 68 -15.69 -2.89 -5.66
N ALA A 69 -15.48 -3.55 -4.50
CA ALA A 69 -14.40 -4.51 -4.37
C ALA A 69 -14.58 -5.67 -5.35
N LEU A 70 -13.47 -6.15 -5.91
CA LEU A 70 -13.44 -7.28 -6.85
C LEU A 70 -13.91 -8.59 -6.20
N THR A 71 -13.89 -8.67 -4.88
CA THR A 71 -14.44 -9.78 -4.11
C THR A 71 -15.96 -9.74 -3.99
N ASN A 72 -16.61 -8.60 -4.28
CA ASN A 72 -18.06 -8.50 -4.24
C ASN A 72 -18.66 -9.46 -5.27
N GLY A 73 -19.50 -10.37 -4.81
CA GLY A 73 -20.30 -11.24 -5.68
C GLY A 73 -21.57 -10.52 -6.13
N GLN A 74 -22.68 -11.24 -6.14
CA GLN A 74 -24.00 -10.64 -6.34
C GLN A 74 -24.65 -10.35 -4.98
N TRP A 75 -25.57 -9.38 -4.92
CA TRP A 75 -26.24 -9.06 -3.65
C TRP A 75 -26.96 -10.28 -3.05
N GLY A 76 -27.72 -11.01 -3.85
CA GLY A 76 -28.40 -12.24 -3.42
C GLY A 76 -27.49 -13.48 -3.34
N SER A 77 -26.20 -13.35 -3.63
CA SER A 77 -25.25 -14.47 -3.67
C SER A 77 -23.81 -13.95 -3.51
N SER A 78 -23.39 -13.76 -2.26
CA SER A 78 -22.04 -13.28 -1.90
C SER A 78 -20.97 -14.25 -2.42
N SER A 79 -19.79 -13.73 -2.79
CA SER A 79 -18.65 -14.55 -3.22
C SER A 79 -17.95 -15.20 -2.02
N GLU A 80 -17.42 -16.41 -2.19
CA GLU A 80 -16.54 -17.01 -1.16
C GLU A 80 -15.28 -16.19 -0.92
N ALA A 81 -14.80 -15.44 -1.92
CA ALA A 81 -13.67 -14.53 -1.77
C ALA A 81 -13.93 -13.37 -0.80
N ALA A 82 -15.20 -13.09 -0.49
CA ALA A 82 -15.59 -12.08 0.49
C ALA A 82 -15.92 -12.67 1.87
N LYS A 83 -15.79 -14.00 2.05
CA LYS A 83 -16.12 -14.67 3.29
C LYS A 83 -15.10 -14.32 4.38
N MET A 84 -15.60 -13.86 5.52
CA MET A 84 -14.77 -13.63 6.69
C MET A 84 -14.47 -14.94 7.43
N THR A 85 -13.33 -14.99 8.11
CA THR A 85 -12.95 -16.10 8.99
C THR A 85 -13.51 -15.85 10.39
N ARG A 86 -14.30 -16.78 10.92
CA ARG A 86 -14.81 -16.68 12.29
C ARG A 86 -13.68 -16.96 13.29
N VAL A 87 -13.51 -16.08 14.28
CA VAL A 87 -12.49 -16.21 15.34
C VAL A 87 -13.12 -16.81 16.59
N ALA A 88 -14.17 -16.17 17.11
CA ALA A 88 -14.91 -16.64 18.29
C ALA A 88 -16.27 -15.94 18.37
N GLY A 89 -17.33 -16.65 18.79
CA GLY A 89 -18.64 -16.04 19.00
C GLY A 89 -19.14 -15.32 17.75
N ASN A 90 -19.40 -14.01 17.84
CA ASN A 90 -19.82 -13.16 16.73
C ASN A 90 -18.65 -12.34 16.13
N VAL A 91 -17.40 -12.73 16.39
CA VAL A 91 -16.20 -12.02 15.95
C VAL A 91 -15.58 -12.70 14.73
N PHE A 92 -15.33 -11.92 13.68
CA PHE A 92 -14.85 -12.35 12.39
C PHE A 92 -13.68 -11.49 11.91
N THR A 93 -12.80 -12.05 11.09
CA THR A 93 -11.66 -11.35 10.49
C THR A 93 -11.60 -11.50 8.99
N PHE A 94 -11.11 -10.47 8.30
CA PHE A 94 -10.87 -10.46 6.85
C PHE A 94 -9.58 -9.72 6.53
N LYS A 95 -8.73 -10.30 5.67
CA LYS A 95 -7.47 -9.70 5.24
C LYS A 95 -7.59 -9.15 3.83
N PHE A 96 -7.05 -7.96 3.58
CA PHE A 96 -7.05 -7.35 2.26
C PHE A 96 -5.87 -6.39 2.06
N THR A 97 -5.57 -6.08 0.81
CA THR A 97 -4.76 -4.92 0.40
C THR A 97 -5.62 -4.05 -0.50
N GLY A 98 -5.66 -2.74 -0.24
CA GLY A 98 -6.59 -1.82 -0.91
C GLY A 98 -6.46 -1.84 -2.44
N THR A 99 -5.24 -1.76 -2.96
CA THR A 99 -4.97 -1.76 -4.40
C THR A 99 -5.48 -3.03 -5.10
N THR A 100 -5.20 -4.20 -4.53
CA THR A 100 -5.66 -5.49 -5.06
C THR A 100 -7.17 -5.65 -4.91
N LEU A 101 -7.74 -5.25 -3.77
CA LEU A 101 -9.17 -5.41 -3.48
C LEU A 101 -10.04 -4.60 -4.43
N PHE A 102 -9.64 -3.37 -4.75
CA PHE A 102 -10.43 -2.44 -5.56
C PHE A 102 -9.96 -2.32 -7.02
N GLY A 103 -8.82 -2.90 -7.39
CA GLY A 103 -8.24 -2.75 -8.74
C GLY A 103 -8.01 -1.29 -9.08
N GLN A 104 -7.41 -0.54 -8.14
CA GLN A 104 -7.10 0.88 -8.25
C GLN A 104 -5.66 1.11 -7.78
N SER A 105 -5.00 2.10 -8.37
CA SER A 105 -3.68 2.53 -7.92
C SER A 105 -3.75 3.18 -6.53
N PRO A 106 -2.64 3.21 -5.77
CA PRO A 106 -2.61 3.87 -4.46
C PRO A 106 -3.07 5.33 -4.50
N ALA A 107 -2.76 6.05 -5.59
CA ALA A 107 -3.11 7.46 -5.75
C ALA A 107 -4.62 7.68 -5.99
N GLU A 108 -5.32 6.66 -6.49
CA GLU A 108 -6.77 6.72 -6.71
C GLU A 108 -7.56 6.38 -5.44
N LEU A 109 -6.95 5.75 -4.43
CA LEU A 109 -7.62 5.26 -3.23
C LEU A 109 -7.52 6.24 -2.07
N ILE A 110 -8.64 6.90 -1.76
CA ILE A 110 -8.75 7.91 -0.70
C ILE A 110 -9.38 7.31 0.57
N ASN A 111 -10.49 6.60 0.39
CA ASN A 111 -11.22 5.97 1.49
C ASN A 111 -11.90 4.68 1.01
N PHE A 112 -12.43 3.90 1.95
CA PHE A 112 -13.31 2.78 1.67
C PHE A 112 -14.40 2.65 2.73
N GLY A 113 -15.41 1.86 2.42
CA GLY A 113 -16.46 1.44 3.34
C GLY A 113 -16.82 -0.02 3.13
N PHE A 114 -17.51 -0.60 4.10
CA PHE A 114 -18.04 -1.95 3.97
C PHE A 114 -19.25 -2.22 4.87
N LEU A 115 -19.96 -3.31 4.59
CA LEU A 115 -20.91 -3.93 5.51
C LEU A 115 -20.68 -5.45 5.57
N GLY A 116 -21.07 -6.08 6.67
CA GLY A 116 -21.13 -7.53 6.80
C GLY A 116 -22.53 -8.05 6.47
N LYS A 117 -22.64 -9.11 5.67
CA LYS A 117 -23.92 -9.67 5.22
C LYS A 117 -23.93 -11.19 5.16
N SER A 118 -25.13 -11.76 5.15
CA SER A 118 -25.35 -13.20 4.91
C SER A 118 -25.03 -13.57 3.46
N LYS A 119 -24.87 -14.87 3.19
CA LYS A 119 -24.59 -15.40 1.84
C LYS A 119 -25.63 -14.94 0.81
N ASP A 120 -26.89 -14.89 1.22
CA ASP A 120 -28.06 -14.53 0.40
C ASP A 120 -28.43 -13.03 0.48
N GLY A 121 -27.71 -12.24 1.28
CA GLY A 121 -27.98 -10.82 1.47
C GLY A 121 -29.28 -10.47 2.20
N THR A 122 -29.96 -11.44 2.83
CA THR A 122 -31.21 -11.20 3.59
C THR A 122 -30.96 -10.55 4.95
N LYS A 123 -29.73 -10.66 5.48
CA LYS A 123 -29.28 -10.03 6.73
C LYS A 123 -28.01 -9.23 6.50
N GLN A 124 -27.89 -8.12 7.22
CA GLN A 124 -26.73 -7.25 7.13
C GLN A 124 -26.48 -6.47 8.43
N THR A 125 -25.26 -5.98 8.57
CA THR A 125 -24.91 -4.87 9.46
C THR A 125 -25.31 -3.54 8.83
N GLN A 126 -25.10 -2.45 9.57
CA GLN A 126 -25.02 -1.14 8.95
C GLN A 126 -23.76 -1.01 8.08
N ASP A 127 -23.69 0.08 7.33
CA ASP A 127 -22.48 0.52 6.66
C ASP A 127 -21.45 1.03 7.67
N PHE A 128 -20.23 0.48 7.62
CA PHE A 128 -19.06 0.98 8.31
C PHE A 128 -18.22 1.80 7.34
N LYS A 129 -18.30 3.13 7.45
CA LYS A 129 -17.64 4.08 6.54
C LYS A 129 -17.64 5.52 7.07
N PRO A 130 -16.79 6.40 6.53
CA PRO A 130 -15.63 6.09 5.67
C PRO A 130 -14.39 5.75 6.52
N PHE A 131 -13.58 4.81 6.04
CA PHE A 131 -12.23 4.54 6.54
C PHE A 131 -11.22 5.09 5.56
N LYS A 132 -10.27 5.91 6.02
CA LYS A 132 -9.30 6.56 5.16
C LYS A 132 -8.06 5.70 5.01
N PHE A 133 -7.52 5.66 3.79
CA PHE A 133 -6.14 5.26 3.60
C PHE A 133 -5.24 6.44 4.00
N ASP A 134 -4.19 6.15 4.75
CA ASP A 134 -3.15 7.14 4.97
C ASP A 134 -2.52 7.50 3.62
N PRO A 135 -2.24 8.79 3.39
CA PRO A 135 -1.53 9.20 2.19
C PRO A 135 -0.19 8.47 2.15
N LEU A 136 0.29 8.16 0.95
CA LEU A 136 1.69 7.78 0.77
C LEU A 136 2.54 8.97 1.22
N VAL A 137 3.03 8.93 2.46
CA VAL A 137 3.87 9.99 3.00
C VAL A 137 5.25 9.87 2.36
N PHE A 138 5.59 10.85 1.53
CA PHE A 138 6.95 11.09 1.11
C PHE A 138 7.78 11.43 2.35
N THR A 139 8.50 10.45 2.88
CA THR A 139 9.60 10.74 3.80
C THR A 139 10.83 10.96 2.95
N ALA A 140 11.38 12.18 3.03
CA ALA A 140 12.62 12.49 2.32
C ALA A 140 13.73 11.61 2.93
N SER A 141 14.40 10.82 2.09
CA SER A 141 15.55 10.00 2.49
C SER A 141 16.72 10.29 1.54
N GLN A 142 17.95 10.12 2.03
CA GLN A 142 19.16 10.35 1.23
C GLN A 142 19.15 9.50 -0.03
N PHE A 143 18.79 8.21 0.08
CA PHE A 143 18.60 7.33 -1.05
C PHE A 143 17.19 6.74 -0.98
N ARG A 144 16.49 6.75 -2.12
CA ARG A 144 15.12 6.22 -2.22
C ARG A 144 14.90 5.52 -3.55
N VAL A 145 13.99 4.56 -3.58
CA VAL A 145 13.37 4.03 -4.80
C VAL A 145 11.85 4.31 -4.79
N PHE A 146 11.28 4.56 -5.96
CA PHE A 146 9.84 4.61 -6.18
C PHE A 146 9.48 3.83 -7.46
N PRO A 147 8.39 3.04 -7.46
CA PRO A 147 7.58 2.70 -6.30
C PRO A 147 8.34 1.84 -5.28
N SER A 148 7.83 1.76 -4.06
CA SER A 148 8.43 0.98 -2.96
C SER A 148 8.23 -0.54 -3.15
N LYS A 149 7.18 -0.92 -3.88
CA LYS A 149 6.88 -2.26 -4.36
C LYS A 149 6.76 -2.20 -5.87
N MET A 150 7.45 -3.11 -6.55
CA MET A 150 7.52 -3.12 -8.02
C MET A 150 7.93 -4.51 -8.51
N ASP A 151 7.48 -4.89 -9.70
CA ASP A 151 8.05 -6.00 -10.44
C ASP A 151 9.12 -5.52 -11.44
N PHE A 152 9.69 -6.44 -12.23
CA PHE A 152 10.77 -6.11 -13.17
C PHE A 152 10.29 -5.50 -14.50
N THR A 153 8.97 -5.41 -14.70
CA THR A 153 8.32 -4.77 -15.86
C THR A 153 7.91 -3.33 -15.56
N ASP A 154 7.77 -3.00 -14.27
CA ASP A 154 7.47 -1.66 -13.80
C ASP A 154 8.59 -0.64 -14.05
N MET A 155 8.20 0.62 -14.13
CA MET A 155 9.14 1.74 -14.11
C MET A 155 9.59 2.01 -12.67
N ALA A 156 10.90 1.90 -12.43
CA ALA A 156 11.56 2.35 -11.21
C ALA A 156 12.12 3.76 -11.39
N THR A 157 12.11 4.54 -10.31
CA THR A 157 12.93 5.74 -10.17
C THR A 157 13.74 5.65 -8.88
N VAL A 158 15.07 5.75 -9.01
CA VAL A 158 15.96 5.90 -7.86
C VAL A 158 16.29 7.37 -7.64
N TYR A 159 16.40 7.79 -6.38
CA TYR A 159 16.67 9.16 -6.00
C TYR A 159 17.89 9.26 -5.09
N PHE A 160 18.61 10.37 -5.24
CA PHE A 160 19.63 10.83 -4.33
C PHE A 160 19.30 12.25 -3.86
N HIS A 161 19.01 12.40 -2.56
CA HIS A 161 18.77 13.67 -1.91
C HIS A 161 20.05 14.13 -1.20
N GLN A 162 20.76 15.04 -1.84
CA GLN A 162 22.11 15.46 -1.49
C GLN A 162 22.21 16.10 -0.09
N ASP A 163 21.26 16.97 0.27
CA ASP A 163 21.24 17.64 1.58
C ASP A 163 21.00 16.71 2.77
N LEU A 164 20.45 15.52 2.51
CA LEU A 164 20.22 14.52 3.55
C LEU A 164 21.44 13.61 3.76
N ALA A 165 22.50 13.79 2.97
CA ALA A 165 23.73 13.04 3.14
C ALA A 165 24.46 13.46 4.41
N THR A 166 24.93 12.48 5.18
CA THR A 166 25.78 12.70 6.36
C THR A 166 27.25 12.88 5.98
N ASP A 167 27.65 12.37 4.81
CA ASP A 167 29.00 12.50 4.26
C ASP A 167 29.12 13.80 3.42
N GLN A 168 30.11 14.62 3.74
CA GLN A 168 30.34 15.92 3.09
C GLN A 168 30.70 15.79 1.59
N ASN A 169 31.37 14.71 1.19
CA ASN A 169 31.68 14.44 -0.22
C ASN A 169 30.40 14.15 -1.01
N LEU A 170 29.44 13.43 -0.40
CA LEU A 170 28.14 13.21 -1.02
C LEU A 170 27.35 14.51 -1.11
N GLN A 171 27.34 15.34 -0.06
CA GLN A 171 26.72 16.67 -0.07
C GLN A 171 27.29 17.61 -1.15
N ARG A 172 28.53 17.40 -1.59
CA ARG A 172 29.23 18.24 -2.58
C ARG A 172 29.40 17.58 -3.95
N MET A 173 28.90 16.37 -4.12
CA MET A 173 29.01 15.60 -5.37
C MET A 173 28.36 16.34 -6.54
N PHE A 174 29.07 16.42 -7.66
CA PHE A 174 28.57 16.93 -8.95
C PHE A 174 28.81 15.90 -10.06
N ASP A 175 28.27 16.14 -11.25
CA ASP A 175 28.27 15.17 -12.36
C ASP A 175 27.67 13.81 -11.92
N VAL A 176 26.49 13.89 -11.29
CA VAL A 176 25.82 12.76 -10.64
C VAL A 176 25.33 11.76 -11.68
N LYS A 177 25.71 10.50 -11.48
CA LYS A 177 25.40 9.33 -12.31
C LYS A 177 24.93 8.18 -11.42
N VAL A 178 24.30 7.18 -12.03
CA VAL A 178 23.84 5.95 -11.39
C VAL A 178 24.52 4.75 -12.03
N THR A 179 24.95 3.83 -11.20
CA THR A 179 25.28 2.46 -11.58
C THR A 179 24.14 1.54 -11.15
N LEU A 180 23.59 0.76 -12.07
CA LEU A 180 22.55 -0.25 -11.82
C LEU A 180 23.11 -1.64 -12.09
N THR A 181 22.87 -2.58 -11.17
CA THR A 181 23.19 -4.01 -11.35
C THR A 181 21.95 -4.84 -11.11
N PHE A 182 21.63 -5.73 -12.04
CA PHE A 182 20.43 -6.57 -12.02
C PHE A 182 20.81 -8.01 -11.73
N TYR A 183 20.00 -8.69 -10.92
CA TYR A 183 20.27 -10.06 -10.45
C TYR A 183 19.11 -10.99 -10.80
N SER A 184 19.45 -12.23 -11.13
CA SER A 184 18.47 -13.30 -11.37
C SER A 184 17.67 -13.61 -10.11
N ASP A 185 16.45 -14.12 -10.26
CA ASP A 185 15.66 -14.69 -9.16
C ASP A 185 16.11 -16.11 -8.76
N ALA A 186 16.97 -16.75 -9.57
CA ALA A 186 17.56 -18.05 -9.28
C ALA A 186 18.37 -18.05 -7.97
N ILE A 187 18.52 -19.23 -7.37
CA ILE A 187 19.33 -19.46 -6.17
C ILE A 187 20.53 -20.35 -6.57
N PRO A 188 21.79 -19.88 -6.43
CA PRO A 188 22.19 -18.55 -5.95
C PRO A 188 21.88 -17.43 -6.94
N GLN A 189 21.63 -16.22 -6.44
CA GLN A 189 21.41 -15.05 -7.28
C GLN A 189 22.69 -14.69 -8.02
N THR A 190 22.59 -14.49 -9.34
CA THR A 190 23.72 -14.15 -10.21
C THR A 190 23.47 -12.82 -10.91
N VAL A 191 24.55 -12.09 -11.23
CA VAL A 191 24.44 -10.83 -11.98
C VAL A 191 24.01 -11.14 -13.41
N VAL A 192 22.90 -10.56 -13.82
CA VAL A 192 22.38 -10.63 -15.21
C VAL A 192 23.02 -9.53 -16.05
N ALA A 193 23.07 -8.31 -15.53
CA ALA A 193 23.66 -7.17 -16.23
C ALA A 193 24.04 -6.04 -15.27
N THR A 194 25.07 -5.28 -15.65
CA THR A 194 25.42 -4.01 -15.01
C THR A 194 25.40 -2.89 -16.05
N ARG A 195 24.92 -1.71 -15.64
CA ARG A 195 24.90 -0.48 -16.40
C ARG A 195 25.53 0.62 -15.57
N ASN A 196 26.65 1.15 -16.05
CA ASN A 196 27.43 2.16 -15.36
C ASN A 196 27.20 3.53 -15.99
N ALA A 197 27.53 4.58 -15.23
CA ALA A 197 27.61 5.95 -15.72
C ALA A 197 26.29 6.47 -16.36
N LEU A 198 25.14 6.00 -15.87
CA LEU A 198 23.83 6.49 -16.31
C LEU A 198 23.63 7.90 -15.76
N VAL A 199 23.51 8.90 -16.62
CA VAL A 199 23.42 10.30 -16.17
C VAL A 199 22.11 10.50 -15.40
N ALA A 200 22.21 11.00 -14.16
CA ALA A 200 21.04 11.29 -13.35
C ALA A 200 20.39 12.61 -13.78
N THR A 201 19.07 12.67 -13.76
CA THR A 201 18.29 13.89 -13.94
C THR A 201 18.43 14.75 -12.68
N LYS A 202 18.75 16.03 -12.85
CA LYS A 202 18.74 17.00 -11.76
C LYS A 202 17.32 17.56 -11.59
N GLU A 203 16.59 17.05 -10.61
CA GLU A 203 15.19 17.43 -10.32
C GLU A 203 15.10 18.78 -9.60
N SER A 204 16.11 19.09 -8.78
CA SER A 204 16.24 20.36 -8.09
C SER A 204 17.71 20.66 -7.78
N ASN A 205 18.00 21.70 -7.00
CA ASN A 205 19.37 21.99 -6.57
C ASN A 205 20.05 20.82 -5.86
N VAL A 206 19.28 19.98 -5.16
CA VAL A 206 19.77 18.99 -4.20
C VAL A 206 19.15 17.62 -4.39
N LEU A 207 18.28 17.45 -5.38
CA LEU A 207 17.61 16.19 -5.69
C LEU A 207 17.99 15.72 -7.09
N TYR A 208 18.47 14.49 -7.16
CA TYR A 208 18.80 13.80 -8.41
C TYR A 208 17.96 12.53 -8.53
N SER A 209 17.60 12.16 -9.75
CA SER A 209 16.82 10.95 -10.03
C SER A 209 17.37 10.18 -11.22
N TYR A 210 17.00 8.91 -11.34
CA TYR A 210 17.13 8.16 -12.58
C TYR A 210 15.96 7.18 -12.70
N SER A 211 15.18 7.30 -13.78
CA SER A 211 14.05 6.43 -14.07
C SER A 211 14.40 5.40 -15.13
N PHE A 212 13.95 4.15 -14.95
CA PHE A 212 14.20 3.06 -15.88
C PHE A 212 13.11 2.00 -15.81
N ILE A 213 12.96 1.27 -16.92
CA ILE A 213 12.27 -0.02 -16.94
C ILE A 213 13.37 -1.07 -17.22
N PRO A 214 13.57 -2.09 -16.36
CA PRO A 214 14.65 -3.05 -16.51
C PRO A 214 14.77 -3.64 -17.92
N GLU A 215 13.66 -4.10 -18.50
CA GLU A 215 13.61 -4.70 -19.84
C GLU A 215 13.97 -3.73 -20.98
N ARG A 216 13.84 -2.42 -20.75
CA ARG A 216 14.26 -1.40 -21.73
C ARG A 216 15.72 -1.03 -21.59
N LEU A 217 16.32 -1.30 -20.42
CA LEU A 217 17.68 -0.91 -20.09
C LEU A 217 18.69 -2.06 -20.32
N ILE A 218 18.25 -3.30 -20.14
CA ILE A 218 19.08 -4.49 -20.31
C ILE A 218 18.40 -5.52 -21.22
N THR A 219 19.22 -6.36 -21.84
CA THR A 219 18.73 -7.53 -22.59
C THR A 219 18.63 -8.69 -21.62
N LEU A 220 17.41 -9.19 -21.38
CA LEU A 220 17.18 -10.37 -20.55
C LEU A 220 17.36 -11.64 -21.39
N PRO A 221 18.20 -12.61 -20.95
CA PRO A 221 18.26 -13.92 -21.58
C PRO A 221 16.90 -14.63 -21.46
N ALA A 222 16.54 -15.40 -22.48
CA ALA A 222 15.26 -16.13 -22.51
C ALA A 222 15.08 -16.99 -21.25
N GLY A 223 13.92 -16.89 -20.61
CA GLY A 223 13.59 -17.63 -19.39
C GLY A 223 14.22 -17.08 -18.10
N THR A 224 14.99 -15.98 -18.16
CA THR A 224 15.53 -15.32 -16.96
C THR A 224 14.49 -14.39 -16.36
N LYS A 225 14.24 -14.54 -15.07
CA LYS A 225 13.49 -13.57 -14.26
C LYS A 225 14.45 -12.81 -13.36
N LEU A 226 14.12 -11.56 -13.05
CA LEU A 226 14.89 -10.75 -12.12
C LEU A 226 14.32 -10.85 -10.71
N GLY A 227 15.20 -11.07 -9.73
CA GLY A 227 14.81 -11.14 -8.31
C GLY A 227 15.06 -9.82 -7.57
N LYS A 228 16.10 -9.08 -7.97
CA LYS A 228 16.43 -7.77 -7.39
C LYS A 228 17.29 -6.95 -8.33
N PHE A 229 17.45 -5.67 -8.01
CA PHE A 229 18.52 -4.83 -8.55
C PHE A 229 19.25 -4.10 -7.41
N SER A 230 20.45 -3.64 -7.68
CA SER A 230 21.16 -2.69 -6.81
C SER A 230 21.47 -1.41 -7.57
N TYR A 231 21.49 -0.30 -6.86
CA TYR A 231 21.86 1.00 -7.41
C TYR A 231 22.93 1.69 -6.56
N GLN A 232 23.78 2.47 -7.21
CA GLN A 232 24.79 3.30 -6.55
C GLN A 232 24.89 4.64 -7.28
N PHE A 233 24.72 5.73 -6.55
CA PHE A 233 25.01 7.06 -7.09
C PHE A 233 26.52 7.32 -7.05
N THR A 234 27.04 7.84 -8.15
CA THR A 234 28.45 8.14 -8.37
C THR A 234 28.60 9.54 -8.94
N GLY A 235 29.74 10.17 -8.76
CA GLY A 235 30.02 11.49 -9.31
C GLY A 235 31.44 11.92 -9.02
N SER A 236 31.66 13.23 -9.00
CA SER A 236 32.94 13.83 -8.67
C SER A 236 32.81 14.89 -7.57
N ILE A 237 33.89 15.11 -6.84
CA ILE A 237 34.09 16.27 -5.96
C ILE A 237 35.33 17.05 -6.39
N LYS A 238 35.45 18.28 -5.89
CA LYS A 238 36.69 19.06 -5.99
C LYS A 238 37.54 18.81 -4.75
N ASP A 239 38.76 18.33 -4.95
CA ASP A 239 39.76 18.26 -3.87
C ASP A 239 40.29 19.66 -3.50
N ALA A 240 41.22 19.73 -2.55
CA ALA A 240 41.82 20.98 -2.10
C ALA A 240 42.57 21.74 -3.21
N ASN A 241 42.97 21.04 -4.29
CA ASN A 241 43.67 21.61 -5.44
C ASN A 241 42.71 21.97 -6.59
N GLY A 242 41.39 21.79 -6.42
CA GLY A 242 40.39 22.01 -7.47
C GLY A 242 40.34 20.92 -8.54
N THR A 243 40.98 19.76 -8.31
CA THR A 243 40.95 18.60 -9.19
C THR A 243 39.68 17.78 -8.96
N ASN A 244 39.13 17.18 -10.03
CA ASN A 244 37.99 16.28 -9.91
C ASN A 244 38.45 14.94 -9.35
N VAL A 245 37.87 14.52 -8.22
CA VAL A 245 38.11 13.21 -7.61
C VAL A 245 36.79 12.42 -7.63
N PRO A 246 36.79 11.15 -8.09
CA PRO A 246 35.60 10.31 -8.06
C PRO A 246 35.08 10.13 -6.63
N THR A 247 33.75 10.15 -6.49
CA THR A 247 33.06 9.84 -5.23
C THR A 247 31.86 8.94 -5.52
N SER A 248 31.46 8.14 -4.53
CA SER A 248 30.34 7.22 -4.66
C SER A 248 29.59 7.10 -3.34
N GLY A 249 28.26 7.04 -3.43
CA GLY A 249 27.42 6.64 -2.31
C GLY A 249 27.53 5.14 -2.01
N PRO A 250 26.83 4.65 -0.97
CA PRO A 250 26.66 3.23 -0.74
C PRO A 250 25.90 2.56 -1.89
N VAL A 251 26.08 1.24 -2.01
CA VAL A 251 25.26 0.39 -2.85
C VAL A 251 23.97 0.06 -2.08
N THR A 252 22.82 0.34 -2.69
CA THR A 252 21.51 0.00 -2.14
C THR A 252 20.88 -1.11 -2.96
N GLU A 253 20.36 -2.15 -2.31
CA GLU A 253 19.62 -3.23 -2.96
C GLU A 253 18.10 -3.03 -2.85
N VAL A 254 17.39 -3.38 -3.91
CA VAL A 254 15.93 -3.34 -4.00
C VAL A 254 15.43 -4.65 -4.59
N SER A 255 14.63 -5.38 -3.81
CA SER A 255 14.02 -6.63 -4.24
C SER A 255 12.76 -6.36 -5.06
N TYR A 256 12.59 -7.09 -6.15
CA TYR A 256 11.32 -7.08 -6.87
C TYR A 256 10.27 -7.83 -6.06
N THR A 257 9.05 -7.32 -6.06
CA THR A 257 7.89 -7.98 -5.45
C THR A 257 7.17 -8.78 -6.53
N VAL A 258 6.93 -10.06 -6.28
CA VAL A 258 6.08 -10.86 -7.16
C VAL A 258 4.63 -10.53 -6.81
N PHE A 259 3.95 -9.79 -7.67
CA PHE A 259 2.49 -9.66 -7.60
C PHE A 259 1.90 -10.98 -8.13
N ASN A 260 1.40 -11.82 -7.21
CA ASN A 260 0.64 -13.03 -7.57
C ASN A 260 -0.78 -12.66 -8.02
#